data_AF-A0AA94H6T0-F1
#
_entry.id   AF-A0AA94H6T0-F1
#
_cell.length_a   1.000
_cell.length_b   1.000
_cell.length_c   1.000
_cell.angle_alpha   90.00
_cell.angle_beta   90.00
_cell.angle_gamma   90.00
#
_symmetry.space_group_name_H-M   'P 1'
#
loop_
_entity.id
_entity.type
_entity.pdbx_description
1 polymer ?
#
loop_
_entity_poly.entity_id
_entity_poly.type
_entity_poly.pdbx_seq_one_letter_code
_entity_poly.pdbx_strand_id
1 'polypeptide(L)'
;MQIITENAYLKCGLQTLIQQHAIKLNADDVIIDFDNHLLVITTLTTLKEITESDNSFEKFLLYPFFKISKSLPIDVFQRTLQQKAWRNKKRLEGKLALTRKERVLLKHIINRETQTDIFSNGEMDVKTFSTHKYNMLKKVNQPSVATLNQVYYHWESLCNQPTCYPLAG
;
A
#
# COMPACT_ATOMS: atom_id res chain seq x y z
N MET A 1 -17.23 2.53 6.66
CA MET A 1 -15.87 3.07 6.69
C MET A 1 -15.02 2.05 7.43
N GLN A 2 -13.82 1.76 6.93
CA GLN A 2 -12.94 0.75 7.52
C GLN A 2 -11.56 1.34 7.83
N ILE A 3 -10.99 0.96 8.97
CA ILE A 3 -9.60 1.28 9.35
C ILE A 3 -8.85 -0.04 9.41
N ILE A 4 -7.86 -0.19 8.53
CA ILE A 4 -7.11 -1.42 8.33
C ILE A 4 -5.71 -1.17 8.86
N THR A 5 -5.45 -1.66 10.06
CA THR A 5 -4.17 -1.52 10.76
C THR A 5 -4.08 -2.59 11.85
N GLU A 6 -2.87 -3.07 12.09
CA GLU A 6 -2.54 -3.89 13.26
C GLU A 6 -2.14 -3.02 14.47
N ASN A 7 -1.92 -1.72 14.26
CA ASN A 7 -1.59 -0.78 15.33
C ASN A 7 -2.86 -0.35 16.08
N ALA A 8 -3.06 -0.94 17.27
CA ALA A 8 -4.21 -0.65 18.13
C ALA A 8 -4.33 0.83 18.53
N TYR A 9 -3.21 1.52 18.76
CA TYR A 9 -3.20 2.94 19.12
C TYR A 9 -3.66 3.82 17.95
N LEU A 10 -3.15 3.54 16.75
CA LEU A 10 -3.57 4.23 15.54
C LEU A 10 -5.06 4.01 15.28
N LYS A 11 -5.53 2.76 15.41
CA LYS A 11 -6.95 2.42 15.26
C LYS A 11 -7.83 3.21 16.23
N CYS A 12 -7.48 3.20 17.51
CA CYS A 12 -8.19 3.93 18.55
C CYS A 12 -8.21 5.44 18.28
N GLY A 13 -7.05 6.04 18.00
CA GLY A 13 -6.93 7.47 17.72
C GLY A 13 -7.78 7.91 16.52
N LEU A 14 -7.74 7.16 15.42
CA LEU A 14 -8.58 7.44 14.25
C LEU A 14 -10.07 7.31 14.58
N GLN A 15 -10.47 6.25 15.29
CA GLN A 15 -11.86 6.05 15.72
C GLN A 15 -12.36 7.22 16.59
N THR A 16 -11.56 7.71 17.54
CA THR A 16 -11.89 8.87 18.36
C THR A 16 -12.14 10.11 17.52
N LEU A 17 -11.26 10.41 16.56
CA LEU A 17 -11.43 11.59 15.68
C LEU A 17 -12.71 11.53 14.85
N ILE A 18 -13.12 10.32 14.43
CA ILE A 18 -14.35 10.10 13.68
C ILE A 18 -15.58 10.24 14.58
N GLN A 19 -15.55 9.65 15.78
CA GLN A 19 -16.64 9.74 16.78
C GLN A 19 -16.87 11.19 17.24
N GLN A 20 -15.81 11.98 17.35
CA GLN A 20 -15.88 13.41 17.67
C GLN A 20 -16.29 14.29 16.47
N HIS A 21 -16.60 13.70 15.31
CA HIS A 21 -16.92 14.40 14.06
C HIS A 21 -15.83 15.36 13.55
N ALA A 22 -14.60 15.24 14.05
CA ALA A 22 -13.46 16.03 13.57
C ALA A 22 -13.06 15.65 12.14
N ILE A 23 -13.33 14.39 11.75
CA ILE A 23 -13.15 13.86 10.40
C ILE A 23 -14.45 13.24 9.93
N LYS A 24 -14.89 13.57 8.71
CA LYS A 24 -16.09 13.00 8.08
C LYS A 24 -15.72 12.14 6.87
N LEU A 25 -15.81 10.83 7.04
CA LEU A 25 -15.58 9.83 5.99
C LEU A 25 -16.91 9.20 5.57
N ASN A 26 -17.02 8.83 4.30
CA ASN A 26 -18.16 8.11 3.76
C ASN A 26 -18.08 6.62 4.15
N ALA A 27 -19.22 5.91 4.06
CA ALA A 27 -19.28 4.49 4.39
C ALA A 27 -18.31 3.62 3.56
N ASP A 28 -18.02 4.04 2.34
CA ASP A 28 -17.12 3.36 1.40
C ASP A 28 -15.64 3.77 1.56
N ASP A 29 -15.31 4.80 2.36
CA ASP A 29 -13.93 5.20 2.60
C ASP A 29 -13.18 4.19 3.49
N VAL A 30 -11.91 3.96 3.15
CA VAL A 30 -10.98 3.08 3.86
C VAL A 30 -9.69 3.82 4.17
N ILE A 31 -9.23 3.72 5.42
CA ILE A 31 -7.88 4.13 5.82
C ILE A 31 -7.05 2.87 6.02
N ILE A 32 -5.89 2.81 5.37
CA ILE A 32 -4.94 1.70 5.46
C ILE A 32 -3.65 2.22 6.08
N ASP A 33 -3.16 1.49 7.07
CA ASP A 33 -1.81 1.64 7.57
C ASP A 33 -0.83 1.08 6.53
N PHE A 34 -0.22 1.97 5.75
CA PHE A 34 0.54 1.58 4.58
C PHE A 34 1.98 1.19 4.94
N ASP A 35 2.64 2.04 5.72
CA ASP A 35 3.95 1.79 6.31
C ASP A 35 4.09 2.58 7.62
N ASN A 36 5.26 2.58 8.24
CA ASN A 36 5.51 3.27 9.51
C ASN A 36 5.25 4.79 9.47
N HIS A 37 5.26 5.41 8.29
CA HIS A 37 5.20 6.85 8.12
C HIS A 37 3.93 7.31 7.41
N LEU A 38 3.28 6.46 6.62
CA LEU A 38 2.21 6.84 5.72
C LEU A 38 0.92 6.08 6.01
N LEU A 39 -0.19 6.82 5.93
CA LEU A 39 -1.53 6.27 5.77
C LEU A 39 -1.95 6.40 4.32
N VAL A 40 -2.65 5.39 3.80
CA VAL A 40 -3.38 5.47 2.53
C VAL A 40 -4.85 5.70 2.84
N ILE A 41 -5.48 6.66 2.13
CA ILE A 41 -6.94 6.77 2.10
C ILE A 41 -7.42 6.46 0.69
N THR A 42 -8.41 5.58 0.60
CA THR A 42 -8.99 5.06 -0.63
C THR A 42 -10.44 4.64 -0.41
N THR A 43 -11.06 3.99 -1.38
CA THR A 43 -12.40 3.40 -1.27
C THR A 43 -12.36 1.88 -1.27
N LEU A 44 -13.42 1.24 -0.75
CA LEU A 44 -13.58 -0.21 -0.83
C LEU A 44 -13.63 -0.68 -2.29
N THR A 45 -14.31 0.08 -3.15
CA THR A 45 -14.37 -0.22 -4.60
C THR A 45 -12.97 -0.27 -5.22
N THR A 46 -12.12 0.73 -4.95
CA THR A 46 -10.75 0.74 -5.46
C THR A 46 -9.92 -0.41 -4.92
N LEU A 47 -10.09 -0.78 -3.65
CA LEU A 47 -9.37 -1.92 -3.10
C LEU A 47 -9.78 -3.24 -3.73
N LYS A 48 -11.09 -3.48 -3.91
CA LYS A 48 -11.59 -4.69 -4.59
C LYS A 48 -11.01 -4.82 -6.01
N GLU A 49 -11.03 -3.74 -6.78
CA GLU A 49 -10.42 -3.72 -8.12
C GLU A 49 -8.92 -4.07 -8.12
N ILE A 50 -8.21 -3.77 -7.04
CA ILE A 50 -6.78 -4.09 -6.91
C ILE A 50 -6.59 -5.53 -6.45
N THR A 51 -7.30 -5.95 -5.41
CA THR A 51 -7.18 -7.30 -4.82
C THR A 51 -7.61 -8.41 -5.76
N GLU A 52 -8.60 -8.17 -6.62
CA GLU A 52 -9.13 -9.14 -7.59
C GLU A 52 -8.27 -9.25 -8.86
N SER A 53 -7.24 -8.41 -9.02
CA SER A 53 -6.39 -8.43 -10.22
C SER A 53 -5.24 -9.43 -10.14
N ASP A 54 -4.84 -9.93 -11.30
CA ASP A 54 -3.57 -10.65 -11.43
C ASP A 54 -2.40 -9.74 -11.01
N ASN A 55 -1.50 -10.28 -10.18
CA ASN A 55 -0.40 -9.51 -9.55
C ASN A 55 -0.91 -8.35 -8.66
N SER A 56 -1.98 -8.60 -7.90
CA SER A 56 -2.65 -7.65 -7.01
C SER A 56 -1.70 -6.84 -6.13
N PHE A 57 -0.64 -7.44 -5.58
CA PHE A 57 0.36 -6.71 -4.79
C PHE A 57 1.18 -5.70 -5.60
N GLU A 58 1.65 -6.07 -6.81
CA GLU A 58 2.34 -5.11 -7.70
C GLU A 58 1.40 -3.95 -8.03
N LYS A 59 0.13 -4.25 -8.33
CA LYS A 59 -0.88 -3.23 -8.61
C LYS A 59 -1.13 -2.34 -7.40
N PHE A 60 -1.19 -2.90 -6.19
CA PHE A 60 -1.32 -2.15 -4.94
C PHE A 60 -0.15 -1.19 -4.73
N LEU A 61 1.09 -1.64 -4.90
CA LEU A 61 2.28 -0.80 -4.73
C LEU A 61 2.33 0.38 -5.70
N LEU A 62 1.97 0.12 -6.96
CA LEU A 62 2.03 1.11 -8.04
C LEU A 62 0.78 1.97 -8.14
N TYR A 63 -0.28 1.62 -7.40
CA TYR A 63 -1.50 2.40 -7.41
C TYR A 63 -1.21 3.80 -6.88
N PRO A 64 -1.67 4.87 -7.57
CA PRO A 64 -1.44 6.23 -7.15
C PRO A 64 -2.36 6.58 -5.97
N PHE A 65 -2.19 5.96 -4.81
CA PHE A 65 -3.01 6.24 -3.63
C PHE A 65 -2.88 7.70 -3.18
N PHE A 66 -3.89 8.18 -2.46
CA PHE A 66 -3.75 9.37 -1.65
C PHE A 66 -3.05 8.98 -0.35
N LYS A 67 -1.84 9.48 -0.15
CA LYS A 67 -1.00 9.18 1.01
C LYS A 67 -0.92 10.39 1.93
N ILE A 68 -1.07 10.17 3.22
CA ILE A 68 -0.92 11.19 4.26
C ILE A 68 0.18 10.75 5.22
N SER A 69 1.08 11.65 5.59
CA SER A 69 2.07 11.36 6.65
C SER A 69 1.41 11.28 8.02
N LYS A 70 1.74 10.24 8.78
CA LYS A 70 1.37 10.07 10.19
C LYS A 70 1.98 11.12 11.10
N SER A 71 3.06 11.78 10.65
CA SER A 71 3.71 12.88 11.38
C SER A 71 3.02 14.23 11.17
N LEU A 72 1.96 14.30 10.36
CA LEU A 72 1.25 15.56 10.14
C LEU A 72 0.57 16.04 11.43
N PRO A 73 0.61 17.35 11.74
CA PRO A 73 -0.17 17.92 12.82
C PRO A 73 -1.65 17.59 12.67
N ILE A 74 -2.32 17.36 13.79
CA ILE A 74 -3.69 16.81 13.80
C ILE A 74 -4.71 17.71 13.09
N ASP A 75 -4.55 19.03 13.18
CA ASP A 75 -5.39 20.02 12.51
C ASP A 75 -5.17 20.00 10.98
N VAL A 76 -3.93 19.79 10.55
CA VAL A 76 -3.59 19.64 9.13
C VAL A 76 -4.12 18.32 8.61
N PHE A 77 -4.00 17.24 9.39
CA PHE A 77 -4.55 15.94 9.08
C PHE A 77 -6.07 16.00 8.84
N GLN A 78 -6.80 16.63 9.77
CA GLN A 78 -8.25 16.82 9.66
C GLN A 78 -8.64 17.62 8.40
N ARG A 79 -8.01 18.78 8.17
CA ARG A 79 -8.27 19.61 6.98
C ARG A 79 -7.97 18.87 5.69
N THR A 80 -6.87 18.11 5.65
CA THR A 80 -6.48 17.30 4.49
C THR A 80 -7.54 16.26 4.15
N LEU A 81 -8.13 15.61 5.17
CA LEU A 81 -9.19 14.62 4.95
C LEU A 81 -10.52 15.22 4.52
N GLN A 82 -10.85 16.44 4.96
CA GLN A 82 -12.08 17.12 4.55
C GLN A 82 -12.12 17.41 3.04
N GLN A 83 -10.97 17.54 2.38
CA GLN A 83 -10.88 17.78 0.94
C GLN A 83 -11.31 16.57 0.09
N LYS A 84 -11.34 15.36 0.67
CA LYS A 84 -11.72 14.10 -0.01
C LYS A 84 -11.02 13.88 -1.35
N ALA A 85 -9.75 14.30 -1.47
CA ALA A 85 -9.00 14.28 -2.72
C ALA A 85 -8.86 12.87 -3.34
N TRP A 86 -8.90 11.82 -2.53
CA TRP A 86 -8.86 10.43 -3.00
C TRP A 86 -10.06 10.03 -3.87
N ARG A 87 -11.21 10.71 -3.73
CA ARG A 87 -12.42 10.44 -4.53
C ARG A 87 -12.38 11.06 -5.93
N ASN A 88 -11.59 12.12 -6.10
CA ASN A 88 -11.47 12.85 -7.36
C ASN A 88 -10.25 12.41 -8.18
N LYS A 89 -9.47 11.44 -7.67
CA LYS A 89 -8.27 10.99 -8.34
C LYS A 89 -8.66 10.16 -9.55
N LYS A 90 -8.65 10.79 -10.73
CA LYS A 90 -8.69 10.07 -12.01
C LYS A 90 -7.55 9.06 -12.00
N ARG A 91 -7.79 7.84 -12.50
CA ARG A 91 -6.72 6.88 -12.79
C ARG A 91 -5.66 7.63 -13.59
N LEU A 92 -4.53 7.96 -12.97
CA LEU A 92 -3.35 8.37 -13.70
C LEU A 92 -2.87 7.10 -14.38
N GLU A 93 -3.37 6.87 -15.59
CA GLU A 93 -2.83 5.88 -16.52
C GLU A 93 -1.47 6.40 -17.02
N GLY A 94 -0.49 6.40 -16.12
CA GLY A 94 0.90 6.71 -16.38
C GLY A 94 1.70 5.54 -15.83
N LYS A 95 2.10 4.63 -16.72
CA LYS A 95 2.79 3.36 -16.48
C LYS A 95 4.10 3.52 -15.69
N LEU A 96 4.02 3.71 -14.37
CA LEU A 96 5.07 3.20 -13.49
C LEU A 96 4.91 1.68 -13.51
N ALA A 97 5.63 1.01 -14.42
CA ALA A 97 5.63 -0.43 -14.55
C ALA A 97 6.99 -0.98 -14.14
N LEU A 98 6.97 -2.10 -13.41
CA LEU A 98 8.17 -2.88 -13.16
C LEU A 98 8.56 -3.61 -14.45
N THR A 99 9.86 -3.61 -14.73
CA THR A 99 10.45 -4.46 -15.77
C THR A 99 10.41 -5.92 -15.32
N ARG A 100 10.61 -6.87 -16.24
CA ARG A 100 10.68 -8.30 -15.92
C ARG A 100 11.66 -8.59 -14.77
N LYS A 101 12.86 -7.99 -14.82
CA LYS A 101 13.89 -8.15 -13.78
C LYS A 101 13.47 -7.59 -12.42
N GLU A 102 12.80 -6.44 -12.41
CA GLU A 102 12.30 -5.83 -11.16
C GLU A 102 11.13 -6.64 -10.58
N ARG A 103 10.29 -7.28 -11.41
CA ARG A 103 9.24 -8.20 -10.94
C ARG A 103 9.79 -9.46 -10.32
N VAL A 104 10.83 -10.04 -10.91
CA VAL A 104 11.54 -11.19 -10.34
C VAL A 104 12.11 -10.81 -8.96
N LEU A 105 12.77 -9.65 -8.86
CA LEU A 105 13.27 -9.15 -7.57
C LEU A 105 12.15 -8.93 -6.55
N LEU A 106 11.03 -8.34 -6.97
CA LEU A 106 9.91 -8.11 -6.08
C LEU A 106 9.38 -9.43 -5.51
N LYS A 107 9.14 -10.43 -6.36
CA LYS A 107 8.70 -11.77 -5.94
C LYS A 107 9.69 -12.40 -4.96
N HIS A 108 10.97 -12.36 -5.30
CA HIS A 108 12.02 -12.92 -4.46
C HIS A 108 12.09 -12.28 -3.08
N ILE A 109 12.02 -10.94 -3.01
CA ILE A 109 12.04 -10.18 -1.75
C ILE A 109 10.85 -10.56 -0.87
N ILE A 110 9.66 -10.66 -1.47
CA ILE A 110 8.41 -10.99 -0.77
C ILE A 110 8.43 -12.44 -0.27
N ASN A 111 8.85 -13.39 -1.12
CA ASN A 111 8.89 -14.81 -0.81
C ASN A 111 10.00 -15.18 0.18
N ARG A 112 10.88 -14.23 0.53
CA ARG A 112 12.07 -14.44 1.39
C ARG A 112 12.96 -15.58 0.89
N GLU A 113 13.00 -15.78 -0.43
CA GLU A 113 13.91 -16.73 -1.07
C GLU A 113 15.37 -16.29 -0.86
N THR A 114 16.32 -17.21 -1.00
CA THR A 114 17.74 -16.88 -0.76
C THR A 114 18.34 -16.22 -1.99
N GLN A 115 19.14 -15.15 -1.86
CA GLN A 115 19.70 -14.43 -3.02
C GLN A 115 20.43 -15.35 -4.02
N THR A 116 20.98 -16.46 -3.54
CA THR A 116 21.55 -17.54 -4.35
C THR A 116 20.59 -18.08 -5.41
N ASP A 117 19.29 -18.11 -5.17
CA ASP A 117 18.27 -18.66 -6.07
C ASP A 117 18.07 -17.79 -7.33
N ILE A 118 18.14 -16.45 -7.20
CA ILE A 118 18.01 -15.54 -8.37
C ILE A 118 19.22 -15.67 -9.30
N PHE A 119 20.43 -15.74 -8.71
CA PHE A 119 21.66 -15.76 -9.49
C PHE A 119 21.88 -17.12 -10.16
N SER A 120 21.54 -18.22 -9.47
CA SER A 120 21.69 -19.58 -9.96
C SER A 120 20.80 -19.87 -11.17
N ASN A 121 19.63 -19.24 -11.26
CA ASN A 121 18.69 -19.42 -12.36
C ASN A 121 18.97 -18.49 -13.56
N GLY A 122 20.03 -17.68 -13.51
CA GLY A 122 20.41 -16.76 -14.59
C GLY A 122 19.45 -15.59 -14.81
N GLU A 123 18.50 -15.36 -13.90
CA GLU A 123 17.49 -14.31 -14.04
C GLU A 123 18.07 -12.90 -13.79
N MET A 124 19.20 -12.81 -13.09
CA MET A 124 19.89 -11.55 -12.81
C MET A 124 21.40 -11.72 -12.72
N ASP A 125 22.14 -10.72 -13.22
CA ASP A 125 23.59 -10.60 -13.01
C ASP A 125 23.84 -9.84 -11.70
N VAL A 126 24.73 -10.38 -10.85
CA VAL A 126 25.25 -9.78 -9.61
C VAL A 126 25.65 -8.32 -9.81
N LYS A 127 26.29 -7.99 -10.94
CA LYS A 127 26.74 -6.62 -11.25
C LYS A 127 25.58 -5.63 -11.39
N THR A 128 24.40 -6.11 -11.79
CA THR A 128 23.23 -5.26 -12.08
C THR A 128 22.17 -5.31 -10.98
N PHE A 129 22.31 -6.24 -10.02
CA PHE A 129 21.36 -6.47 -8.93
C PHE A 129 21.07 -5.20 -8.13
N SER A 130 22.11 -4.51 -7.66
CA SER A 130 21.96 -3.28 -6.87
C SER A 130 21.21 -2.19 -7.64
N THR A 131 21.47 -2.05 -8.94
CA THR A 131 20.81 -1.08 -9.81
C THR A 131 19.33 -1.40 -9.98
N HIS A 132 18.99 -2.66 -10.29
CA HIS A 132 17.59 -3.08 -10.44
C HIS A 132 16.82 -2.98 -9.12
N LYS A 133 17.44 -3.34 -8.00
CA LYS A 133 16.86 -3.17 -6.65
C LYS A 133 16.55 -1.69 -6.37
N TYR A 134 17.52 -0.80 -6.60
CA TYR A 134 17.34 0.64 -6.41
C TYR A 134 16.21 1.20 -7.30
N ASN A 135 16.20 0.85 -8.58
CA ASN A 135 15.17 1.31 -9.52
C ASN A 135 13.78 0.78 -9.15
N MET A 136 13.66 -0.49 -8.76
CA MET A 136 12.41 -1.08 -8.29
C MET A 136 11.89 -0.31 -7.07
N LEU A 137 12.72 -0.15 -6.02
CA LEU A 137 12.36 0.56 -4.80
C LEU A 137 11.92 2.00 -5.08
N LYS A 138 12.63 2.70 -5.98
CA LYS A 138 12.26 4.04 -6.44
C LYS A 138 10.90 4.06 -7.14
N LYS A 139 10.60 3.08 -7.99
CA LYS A 139 9.31 2.99 -8.71
C LYS A 139 8.13 2.71 -7.78
N VAL A 140 8.32 1.84 -6.80
CA VAL A 140 7.27 1.53 -5.78
C VAL A 140 7.26 2.55 -4.63
N ASN A 141 8.08 3.60 -4.73
CA ASN A 141 8.25 4.66 -3.74
C ASN A 141 8.52 4.12 -2.33
N GLN A 142 9.46 3.19 -2.22
CA GLN A 142 9.90 2.60 -0.96
C GLN A 142 11.37 2.95 -0.70
N PRO A 143 11.74 3.43 0.49
CA PRO A 143 13.12 3.81 0.80
C PRO A 143 14.04 2.59 0.99
N SER A 144 13.49 1.41 1.31
CA SER A 144 14.28 0.22 1.60
C SER A 144 13.51 -1.08 1.35
N VAL A 145 14.22 -2.21 1.37
CA VAL A 145 13.61 -3.55 1.37
C VAL A 145 12.82 -3.80 2.66
N ALA A 146 13.29 -3.29 3.80
CA ALA A 146 12.59 -3.44 5.08
C ALA A 146 11.21 -2.77 5.06
N THR A 147 11.13 -1.55 4.53
CA THR A 147 9.85 -0.84 4.39
C THR A 147 8.94 -1.52 3.36
N LEU A 148 9.50 -2.04 2.26
CA LEU A 148 8.73 -2.83 1.30
C LEU A 148 8.14 -4.10 1.93
N ASN A 149 8.89 -4.81 2.76
CA ASN A 149 8.40 -6.00 3.48
C ASN A 149 7.30 -5.64 4.49
N GLN A 150 7.41 -4.50 5.18
CA GLN A 150 6.35 -4.01 6.06
C GLN A 150 5.05 -3.74 5.28
N VAL A 151 5.15 -3.06 4.13
CA VAL A 151 4.01 -2.84 3.24
C VAL A 151 3.40 -4.17 2.79
N TYR A 152 4.23 -5.18 2.50
CA TYR A 152 3.75 -6.52 2.17
C TYR A 152 2.99 -7.18 3.32
N TYR A 153 3.48 -7.12 4.56
CA TYR A 153 2.74 -7.69 5.71
C TYR A 153 1.40 -7.00 5.94
N HIS A 154 1.35 -5.67 5.82
CA HIS A 154 0.09 -4.94 5.93
C HIS A 154 -0.88 -5.28 4.79
N TRP A 155 -0.37 -5.48 3.57
CA TRP A 155 -1.17 -5.97 2.45
C TRP A 155 -1.68 -7.39 2.67
N GLU A 156 -0.85 -8.30 3.16
CA GLU A 156 -1.24 -9.68 3.46
C GLU A 156 -2.31 -9.72 4.56
N SER A 157 -2.17 -8.89 5.60
CA SER A 157 -3.18 -8.69 6.65
C SER A 157 -4.51 -8.18 6.08
N LEU A 158 -4.47 -7.23 5.12
CA LEU A 158 -5.66 -6.78 4.37
C LEU A 158 -6.34 -7.93 3.62
N CYS A 159 -5.57 -8.77 2.92
CA CYS A 159 -6.11 -9.90 2.16
C CYS A 159 -6.64 -11.04 3.04
N ASN A 160 -6.03 -11.25 4.21
CA ASN A 160 -6.36 -12.34 5.12
C ASN A 160 -7.43 -11.97 6.17
N GLN A 161 -7.82 -10.70 6.28
CA GLN A 161 -8.91 -10.32 7.17
C GLN A 161 -10.20 -11.03 6.75
N PRO A 162 -10.78 -11.90 7.59
CA PRO A 162 -12.04 -12.58 7.30
C PRO A 162 -13.11 -11.50 7.21
N THR A 163 -13.43 -11.13 5.98
CA THR A 163 -14.68 -10.50 5.55
C THR A 163 -15.39 -9.64 6.61
N CYS A 164 -14.96 -8.38 6.74
CA CYS A 164 -15.94 -7.28 6.82
C CYS A 164 -16.54 -7.00 5.42
N TYR A 165 -16.84 -8.08 4.69
CA TYR A 165 -17.43 -8.11 3.37
C TYR A 165 -18.61 -9.11 3.40
N PRO A 166 -19.87 -8.67 3.36
CA PRO A 166 -20.81 -9.34 2.49
C PRO A 166 -20.45 -8.90 1.08
N LEU A 167 -19.72 -9.76 0.37
CA LEU A 167 -19.36 -9.61 -1.05
C LEU A 167 -20.12 -10.64 -1.92
N ALA A 168 -21.29 -11.06 -1.48
CA ALA A 168 -22.30 -11.72 -2.30
C ALA A 168 -23.66 -11.20 -1.86
N GLY A 169 -24.51 -10.88 -2.85
CA GLY A 169 -25.94 -10.65 -2.62
C GLY A 169 -26.66 -11.93 -2.22
#